data_AF-A0A7S2GD12-F1
#
_entry.id   AF-A0A7S2GD12-F1
#
_cell.length_a   1.000
_cell.length_b   1.000
_cell.length_c   1.000
_cell.angle_alpha   90.00
_cell.angle_beta   90.00
_cell.angle_gamma   90.00
#
_symmetry.space_group_name_H-M   'P 1'
#
loop_
_entity.id
_entity.type
_entity.pdbx_description
1 polymer ?
#
loop_
_entity_poly.entity_id
_entity_poly.type
_entity_poly.pdbx_seq_one_letter_code
_entity_poly.pdbx_strand_id
1 'polypeptide(L)'
;EYLPLAPPEHPPRGQLAGWNLTFMWVHLNASERAARRERGSAEPLHAPVMAGGVFAIRRDWFERSGGYDPGLEIWGVENVEMSLRIWMCGGSMHTLPCSRVGHVFRRQQPFSWPSGSGSLT
;
A
#
# COMPACT_ATOMS: atom_id res chain seq x y z
N GLU A 1 20.50 7.58 21.50
CA GLU A 1 20.89 7.52 20.08
C GLU A 1 20.10 6.39 19.42
N TYR A 2 19.13 6.72 18.55
CA TYR A 2 18.44 5.69 17.78
C TYR A 2 19.39 5.26 16.67
N LEU A 3 20.11 4.16 16.85
CA LEU A 3 20.77 3.50 15.73
C LEU A 3 19.67 3.06 14.76
N PRO A 4 19.64 3.53 13.51
CA PRO A 4 18.70 2.99 12.55
C PRO A 4 19.02 1.51 12.40
N LEU A 5 18.07 0.64 12.77
CA LEU A 5 18.11 -0.76 12.40
C LEU A 5 18.45 -0.80 10.90
N ALA A 6 19.44 -1.62 10.53
CA ALA A 6 19.81 -1.78 9.13
C ALA A 6 18.52 -2.01 8.33
N PRO A 7 18.31 -1.29 7.21
CA PRO A 7 17.08 -1.43 6.44
C PRO A 7 16.91 -2.91 6.09
N PRO A 8 15.70 -3.47 6.23
CA PRO A 8 15.47 -4.88 5.93
C PRO A 8 15.96 -5.20 4.52
N GLU A 9 16.56 -6.39 4.35
CA GLU A 9 17.15 -6.85 3.08
C GLU A 9 16.16 -6.74 1.90
N HIS A 10 14.86 -6.85 2.19
CA HIS A 10 13.79 -6.70 1.22
C HIS A 10 12.69 -5.77 1.75
N PRO A 11 12.05 -4.97 0.88
CA PRO A 11 10.93 -4.13 1.29
C PRO A 11 9.75 -5.02 1.74
N PRO A 12 9.00 -4.59 2.77
CA PRO A 12 7.76 -5.27 3.13
C PRO A 12 6.71 -5.10 2.02
N ARG A 13 5.72 -6.00 2.03
CA ARG A 13 4.56 -5.97 1.13
C ARG A 13 3.33 -5.49 1.89
N GLY A 14 2.46 -4.73 1.23
CA GLY A 14 1.15 -4.39 1.78
C GLY A 14 0.15 -5.54 1.69
N GLN A 15 -0.59 -5.77 2.76
CA GLN A 15 -1.62 -6.80 2.89
C GLN A 15 -2.76 -6.31 3.80
N LEU A 16 -3.85 -7.08 3.91
CA LEU A 16 -4.90 -6.85 4.91
C LEU A 16 -4.59 -7.59 6.22
N ALA A 17 -4.83 -6.93 7.35
CA ALA A 17 -4.72 -7.46 8.71
C ALA A 17 -5.92 -8.33 9.11
N GLY A 18 -6.38 -9.18 8.20
CA GLY A 18 -7.60 -9.98 8.33
C GLY A 18 -8.79 -9.36 7.61
N TRP A 19 -9.99 -9.67 8.09
CA TRP A 19 -11.26 -9.35 7.42
C TRP A 19 -11.82 -7.96 7.74
N ASN A 20 -11.14 -7.18 8.58
CA ASN A 20 -11.55 -5.82 8.95
C ASN A 20 -11.04 -4.73 7.98
N LEU A 21 -10.50 -5.14 6.83
CA LEU A 21 -9.97 -4.27 5.77
C LEU A 21 -8.86 -3.30 6.23
N THR A 22 -8.18 -3.59 7.33
CA THR A 22 -7.07 -2.75 7.79
C THR A 22 -5.79 -3.07 7.01
N PHE A 23 -5.12 -2.04 6.50
CA PHE A 23 -3.81 -2.20 5.87
C PHE A 23 -2.73 -2.61 6.89
N MET A 24 -1.85 -3.54 6.50
CA MET A 24 -0.64 -3.86 7.25
C MET A 24 0.56 -4.13 6.35
N TRP A 25 1.75 -3.94 6.92
CA TRP A 25 3.00 -4.38 6.32
C TRP A 25 3.31 -5.82 6.74
N VAL A 26 3.62 -6.66 5.75
CA VAL A 26 4.02 -8.06 5.98
C VAL A 26 5.41 -8.28 5.38
N HIS A 27 6.29 -8.89 6.17
CA HIS A 27 7.60 -9.31 5.68
C HIS A 27 7.46 -10.51 4.75
N LEU A 28 8.25 -10.51 3.68
CA LEU A 28 8.36 -11.67 2.80
C LEU A 28 8.74 -12.90 3.59
N ASN A 29 8.12 -14.05 3.28
CA ASN A 29 8.45 -15.32 3.90
C ASN A 29 9.79 -15.88 3.38
N ALA A 30 10.27 -17.00 3.94
CA ALA A 30 11.58 -17.55 3.59
C ALA A 30 11.70 -17.93 2.10
N SER A 31 10.65 -18.49 1.48
CA SER A 31 10.69 -18.89 0.07
C SER A 31 10.67 -17.69 -0.86
N GLU A 32 9.87 -16.66 -0.55
CA GLU A 32 9.85 -15.39 -1.28
C GLU A 32 11.22 -14.70 -1.23
N ARG A 33 11.87 -14.68 -0.06
CA ARG A 33 13.24 -14.13 0.08
C ARG A 33 14.27 -14.93 -0.71
N ALA A 34 14.23 -16.25 -0.65
CA ALA A 34 15.12 -17.12 -1.42
C ALA A 34 14.98 -16.87 -2.93
N ALA A 35 13.75 -16.86 -3.44
CA ALA A 35 13.48 -16.57 -4.86
C ALA A 35 13.98 -15.19 -5.29
N ARG A 36 13.94 -14.18 -4.39
CA ARG A 36 14.47 -12.84 -4.69
C ARG A 36 15.99 -12.76 -4.67
N ARG A 37 16.67 -13.61 -3.90
CA ARG A 37 18.14 -13.72 -3.96
C ARG A 37 18.60 -14.27 -5.31
N GLU A 38 17.82 -15.17 -5.90
CA GLU A 38 18.09 -15.74 -7.22
C GLU A 38 17.72 -14.78 -8.36
N ARG A 39 16.55 -14.13 -8.29
CA ARG A 39 16.04 -13.25 -9.37
C ARG A 39 16.60 -11.83 -9.33
N GLY A 40 17.15 -11.41 -8.19
CA GLY A 40 17.67 -10.07 -7.97
C GLY A 40 16.78 -9.23 -7.05
N SER A 41 17.41 -8.46 -6.16
CA SER A 41 16.72 -7.65 -5.16
C SER A 41 15.92 -6.48 -5.74
N ALA A 42 16.25 -6.06 -6.98
CA ALA A 42 15.62 -4.96 -7.71
C ALA A 42 14.28 -5.33 -8.37
N GLU A 43 13.95 -6.62 -8.49
CA GLU A 43 12.75 -7.08 -9.20
C GLU A 43 11.46 -6.51 -8.58
N PRO A 44 10.44 -6.15 -9.37
CA PRO A 44 9.13 -5.78 -8.84
C PRO A 44 8.57 -6.84 -7.89
N LEU A 45 7.90 -6.39 -6.83
CA LEU A 45 7.21 -7.26 -5.89
C LEU A 45 5.71 -7.05 -6.01
N HIS A 46 4.95 -8.08 -6.37
CA HIS A 46 3.50 -8.01 -6.35
C HIS A 46 2.99 -7.54 -4.97
N ALA A 47 2.05 -6.60 -4.97
CA ALA A 47 1.42 -6.05 -3.78
C ALA A 47 -0.09 -6.31 -3.82
N PRO A 48 -0.66 -7.15 -2.92
CA PRO A 48 -2.09 -7.33 -2.79
C PRO A 48 -2.84 -6.04 -2.47
N VAL A 49 -2.28 -5.23 -1.56
CA VAL A 49 -2.85 -3.95 -1.13
C VAL A 49 -1.77 -2.88 -1.08
N MET A 50 -2.05 -1.69 -1.61
CA MET A 50 -1.17 -0.53 -1.51
C MET A 50 -1.39 0.27 -0.23
N ALA A 51 -0.37 0.98 0.23
CA ALA A 51 -0.48 1.86 1.40
C ALA A 51 -1.37 3.10 1.14
N GLY A 52 -1.55 3.51 -0.12
CA GLY A 52 -2.48 4.59 -0.50
C GLY A 52 -1.78 5.87 -0.95
N GLY A 53 -0.96 6.46 -0.08
CA GLY A 53 -0.47 7.84 -0.29
C GLY A 53 0.63 8.03 -1.35
N VAL A 54 1.32 6.97 -1.77
CA VAL A 54 2.44 7.06 -2.74
C VAL A 54 2.34 5.91 -3.74
N PHE A 55 1.96 6.23 -4.97
CA PHE A 55 1.92 5.28 -6.08
C PHE A 55 1.96 6.04 -7.42
N ALA A 56 2.18 5.30 -8.51
CA ALA A 56 2.08 5.83 -9.87
C ALA A 56 1.09 4.96 -10.64
N ILE A 57 0.18 5.60 -11.38
CA ILE A 57 -0.81 4.93 -12.21
C ILE A 57 -0.95 5.66 -13.54
N ARG A 58 -1.20 4.91 -14.61
CA ARG A 58 -1.53 5.50 -15.90
C ARG A 58 -2.85 6.26 -15.79
N ARG A 59 -2.85 7.55 -16.14
CA ARG A 59 -4.04 8.42 -16.11
C ARG A 59 -5.23 7.80 -16.83
N ASP A 60 -5.01 7.32 -18.04
CA ASP A 60 -6.07 6.75 -18.88
C ASP A 60 -6.64 5.45 -18.29
N TRP A 61 -5.82 4.66 -17.59
CA TRP A 61 -6.32 3.50 -16.85
C TRP A 61 -7.13 3.93 -15.62
N PHE A 62 -6.64 4.90 -14.85
CA PHE A 62 -7.32 5.43 -13.66
C PHE A 62 -8.71 5.99 -13.98
N GLU A 63 -8.84 6.76 -15.07
CA GLU A 63 -10.11 7.31 -15.52
C GLU A 63 -11.06 6.18 -15.98
N ARG A 64 -10.58 5.22 -16.78
CA ARG A 64 -11.41 4.10 -17.27
C ARG A 64 -11.83 3.12 -16.17
N SER A 65 -11.03 2.97 -15.13
CA SER A 65 -11.38 2.12 -13.98
C SER A 65 -12.32 2.81 -13.00
N GLY A 66 -12.70 4.07 -13.23
CA GLY A 66 -13.69 4.78 -12.41
C GLY A 66 -13.12 5.72 -11.35
N GLY A 67 -11.82 6.04 -11.37
CA GLY A 67 -11.25 7.05 -10.48
C GLY A 67 -11.25 6.63 -9.00
N TYR A 68 -11.49 7.53 -8.06
CA TYR A 68 -11.87 7.15 -6.68
C TYR A 68 -13.38 7.17 -6.55
N ASP A 69 -13.93 6.32 -5.67
CA ASP A 69 -15.36 6.36 -5.36
C ASP A 69 -15.74 7.72 -4.75
N PRO A 70 -16.66 8.49 -5.36
CA PRO A 70 -17.06 9.80 -4.86
C PRO A 70 -17.78 9.77 -3.50
N GLY A 71 -18.22 8.60 -3.04
CA GLY A 71 -18.80 8.40 -1.71
C GLY A 71 -17.77 8.22 -0.59
N LEU A 72 -16.47 8.10 -0.91
CA LEU A 72 -15.42 8.05 0.11
C LEU A 72 -15.19 9.44 0.69
N GLU A 73 -15.31 9.54 2.01
CA GLU A 73 -15.12 10.78 2.74
C GLU A 73 -13.83 10.78 3.58
N ILE A 74 -13.15 11.93 3.59
CA ILE A 74 -12.03 12.28 4.48
C ILE A 74 -10.81 11.36 4.37
N TRP A 75 -10.87 10.15 4.95
CA TRP A 75 -9.72 9.26 5.04
C TRP A 75 -10.09 7.81 5.35
N GLY A 76 -9.45 6.87 4.65
CA GLY A 76 -9.47 5.45 4.98
C GLY A 76 -10.21 4.62 3.95
N VAL A 77 -9.74 3.38 3.80
CA VAL A 77 -10.25 2.37 2.85
C VAL A 77 -10.05 2.72 1.37
N GLU A 78 -9.76 3.97 0.98
CA GLU A 78 -9.52 4.36 -0.41
C GLU A 78 -8.38 3.58 -1.05
N ASN A 79 -7.36 3.27 -0.25
CA ASN A 79 -6.22 2.47 -0.66
C ASN A 79 -6.60 0.99 -0.86
N VAL A 80 -7.54 0.46 -0.08
CA VAL A 80 -8.03 -0.93 -0.17
C VAL A 80 -9.00 -1.07 -1.35
N GLU A 81 -9.94 -0.13 -1.51
CA GLU A 81 -10.90 -0.08 -2.61
C GLU A 81 -10.17 -0.08 -3.96
N MET A 82 -9.24 0.86 -4.15
CA MET A 82 -8.43 0.93 -5.37
C MET A 82 -7.60 -0.33 -5.59
N SER A 83 -7.05 -0.92 -4.51
CA SER A 83 -6.27 -2.15 -4.59
C SER A 83 -7.09 -3.32 -5.13
N LEU A 84 -8.29 -3.52 -4.58
CA LEU A 84 -9.20 -4.57 -5.00
C LEU A 84 -9.64 -4.34 -6.45
N ARG A 85 -9.98 -3.10 -6.80
CA ARG A 85 -10.38 -2.75 -8.17
C ARG A 85 -9.29 -3.01 -9.19
N ILE A 86 -8.04 -2.64 -8.92
CA ILE A 86 -6.93 -2.94 -9.83
C ILE A 86 -6.83 -4.44 -10.09
N TRP A 87 -6.86 -5.28 -9.05
CA TRP A 87 -6.74 -6.72 -9.21
C TRP A 87 -7.96 -7.36 -9.88
N MET A 88 -9.17 -6.98 -9.49
CA MET A 88 -10.41 -7.59 -9.99
C MET A 88 -10.75 -7.13 -11.41
N CYS A 89 -10.25 -5.97 -11.84
CA CYS A 89 -10.50 -5.41 -13.18
C CYS A 89 -9.33 -5.65 -14.16
N GLY A 90 -8.47 -6.65 -13.90
CA GLY A 90 -7.44 -7.10 -14.83
C GLY A 90 -6.14 -6.30 -14.83
N GLY A 91 -5.93 -5.43 -13.84
CA GLY A 91 -4.65 -4.77 -13.59
C GLY A 91 -3.74 -5.59 -12.68
N SER A 92 -2.60 -5.00 -12.31
CA SER A 92 -1.69 -5.55 -11.31
C SER A 92 -1.02 -4.43 -10.53
N MET A 93 -0.57 -4.72 -9.31
CA MET A 93 0.13 -3.77 -8.46
C MET A 93 1.45 -4.33 -7.98
N HIS A 94 2.45 -3.43 -7.89
CA HIS A 94 3.82 -3.79 -7.56
C HIS A 94 4.48 -2.73 -6.69
N THR A 95 5.24 -3.19 -5.69
CA THR A 95 6.25 -2.38 -5.00
C THR A 95 7.56 -2.46 -5.78
N LEU A 96 8.14 -1.31 -6.12
CA LEU A 96 9.39 -1.22 -6.88
C LEU A 96 10.57 -0.89 -5.95
N PRO A 97 11.49 -1.83 -5.65
CA PRO A 97 12.58 -1.62 -4.68
C PRO A 97 13.55 -0.49 -5.03
N CYS A 98 13.68 -0.18 -6.32
CA CYS A 98 14.52 0.90 -6.84
C CYS A 98 13.88 2.29 -6.71
N SER A 99 12.55 2.37 -6.59
CA SER A 99 11.82 3.64 -6.40
C SER A 99 11.62 3.90 -4.92
N ARG A 100 12.43 4.79 -4.34
CA ARG A 100 12.44 5.06 -2.90
C ARG A 100 11.92 6.46 -2.60
N VAL A 101 10.89 6.54 -1.77
CA VAL A 101 10.29 7.79 -1.30
C VAL A 101 10.21 7.74 0.23
N GLY A 102 10.76 8.75 0.90
CA GLY A 102 10.63 8.89 2.35
C GLY A 102 9.24 9.39 2.74
N HIS A 103 8.62 8.77 3.74
CA HIS A 103 7.33 9.20 4.30
C HIS A 103 7.45 9.36 5.81
N VAL A 104 7.00 10.51 6.34
CA VAL A 104 6.99 10.78 7.79
C VAL A 104 5.72 10.19 8.39
N PHE A 105 5.85 9.02 9.01
CA PHE A 105 4.72 8.37 9.71
C PHE A 105 4.34 9.16 10.96
N ARG A 106 3.04 9.45 11.09
CA ARG A 106 2.46 10.14 12.24
C ARG A 106 1.72 9.15 13.12
N ARG A 107 1.67 9.42 14.43
CA ARG A 107 0.89 8.61 15.39
C ARG A 107 -0.59 8.97 15.43
N GLN A 108 -0.93 10.20 15.06
CA GLN A 108 -2.28 10.74 15.11
C GLN A 108 -2.56 11.54 13.84
N GLN A 109 -3.82 11.51 13.41
CA GLN A 109 -4.28 12.32 12.28
C GLN A 109 -4.29 13.80 12.67
N PRO A 110 -3.75 14.70 11.83
CA PRO A 110 -3.66 16.13 12.13
C PRO A 110 -4.98 16.90 11.85
N PHE A 111 -6.07 16.20 11.54
CA PHE A 111 -7.35 16.77 11.13
C PHE A 111 -8.49 16.24 12.00
N SER A 112 -9.58 17.00 12.07
CA SER A 112 -10.80 16.66 12.80
C SER A 112 -11.83 16.00 11.88
N TRP A 113 -12.68 15.17 12.47
CA TRP A 113 -13.82 14.56 11.81
C TRP A 113 -15.07 15.44 12.02
N PRO A 114 -15.82 15.82 10.98
CA PRO A 114 -17.03 16.62 11.09
C PRO A 114 -18.09 16.01 12.02
N SER A 115 -18.17 14.68 12.10
CA SER A 115 -19.14 13.93 12.91
C SER A 115 -18.59 13.45 14.26
N GLY A 116 -17.34 13.75 14.60
CA GLY A 116 -16.72 13.38 15.88
C GLY A 116 -16.35 11.89 16.05
N SER A 117 -16.79 10.99 15.17
CA SER A 117 -16.33 9.60 15.13
C SER A 117 -15.32 9.41 14.00
N GLY A 118 -14.06 9.15 14.35
CA GLY A 118 -13.05 8.62 13.40
C GLY A 118 -13.32 7.16 13.03
N SER A 119 -14.58 6.80 12.81
CA SER A 119 -15.02 5.47 12.37
C SER A 119 -15.18 5.48 10.86
N LEU A 120 -14.73 4.42 10.20
CA LEU A 120 -14.80 4.22 8.77
C LEU A 120 -16.26 4.00 8.32
N THR A 121 -17.01 5.09 8.19
CA THR A 121 -18.15 5.36 7.29
C THR A 121 -18.66 6.75 7.59
#